data_AF-A0A7J9W8I0-F1
#
_entry.id   AF-A0A7J9W8I0-F1
#
_cell.length_a   1.000
_cell.length_b   1.000
_cell.length_c   1.000
_cell.angle_alpha   90.00
_cell.angle_beta   90.00
_cell.angle_gamma   90.00
#
_symmetry.space_group_name_H-M   'P 1'
#
loop_
_entity.id
_entity.type
_entity.pdbx_description
1 polymer ?
#
loop_
_entity_poly.entity_id
_entity_poly.type
_entity_poly.pdbx_seq_one_letter_code
_entity_poly.pdbx_strand_id
1 'polypeptide(L)'
;MSAEPARHGPDRRLLIALAVAVTILLALSLLSILGGDEEPVEQADPSPTGSRETPTDVAAEQPTESSAPTPAPTEEESPTEPTPVAQPGEDSVAAFAETHGPADHTVTGDVTGDGVDEVVLARVRDDTTQIIVGRWDGAVYRRILRDQGGSAEAVERCEIRDYNGVPGGEIVTEQTVGGQGRSISVWGRAAGQVERQTAQGGCWDGFHTYGVNGVSIDRGRISATCDASAFPGDVQTRDVYRWSSGRWRYARTVSNGV
;
A
#
# COMPACT_ATOMS: atom_id res chain seq x y z
N MET A 1 68.74 -7.79 3.51
CA MET A 1 68.22 -7.79 2.14
C MET A 1 66.71 -7.69 2.23
N SER A 2 66.17 -6.48 2.18
CA SER A 2 64.72 -6.23 2.26
C SER A 2 64.19 -6.03 0.84
N ALA A 3 63.21 -6.84 0.45
CA ALA A 3 62.57 -6.74 -0.85
C ALA A 3 61.50 -5.64 -0.82
N GLU A 4 61.57 -4.73 -1.78
CA GLU A 4 60.63 -3.64 -2.00
C GLU A 4 59.34 -4.19 -2.66
N PRO A 5 58.14 -3.90 -2.16
CA PRO A 5 56.91 -4.39 -2.76
C PRO A 5 56.56 -3.62 -4.03
N ALA A 6 56.41 -4.35 -5.14
CA ALA A 6 55.98 -3.81 -6.43
C ALA A 6 54.57 -3.21 -6.32
N ARG A 7 54.45 -1.90 -6.56
CA ARG A 7 53.16 -1.21 -6.66
C ARG A 7 52.46 -1.61 -7.95
N HIS A 8 51.39 -2.39 -7.83
CA HIS A 8 50.50 -2.74 -8.93
C HIS A 8 49.59 -1.53 -9.22
N GLY A 9 49.80 -0.86 -10.36
CA GLY A 9 48.91 0.21 -10.81
C GLY A 9 47.52 -0.34 -11.16
N PRO A 10 46.45 0.47 -11.01
CA PRO A 10 45.10 0.03 -11.33
C PRO A 10 45.00 -0.41 -12.79
N ASP A 11 44.31 -1.53 -13.03
CA ASP A 11 44.13 -2.12 -14.35
C ASP A 11 43.46 -1.10 -15.28
N ARG A 12 44.15 -0.77 -16.39
CA ARG A 12 43.67 0.18 -17.41
C ARG A 12 42.29 -0.23 -17.96
N ARG A 13 41.95 -1.52 -17.93
CA ARG A 13 40.64 -2.01 -18.36
C ARG A 13 39.52 -1.57 -17.41
N LEU A 14 39.80 -1.51 -16.11
CA LEU A 14 38.84 -1.04 -15.10
C LEU A 14 38.57 0.46 -15.27
N LEU A 15 39.61 1.26 -15.53
CA LEU A 15 39.48 2.70 -15.75
C LEU A 15 38.65 3.03 -17.00
N ILE A 16 38.82 2.26 -18.09
CA ILE A 16 38.03 2.43 -19.31
C ILE A 16 36.57 2.05 -19.08
N ALA A 17 36.31 0.94 -18.39
CA ALA A 17 34.94 0.51 -18.09
C ALA A 17 34.18 1.55 -17.23
N LEU A 18 34.85 2.13 -16.24
CA LEU A 18 34.29 3.19 -15.38
C LEU A 18 33.97 4.46 -16.17
N ALA A 19 34.85 4.89 -17.08
CA ALA A 19 34.62 6.06 -17.92
C ALA A 19 33.40 5.87 -18.85
N VAL A 20 33.24 4.69 -19.44
CA VAL A 20 32.08 4.37 -20.30
C VAL A 20 30.78 4.37 -19.51
N ALA A 21 30.76 3.76 -18.32
CA ALA A 21 29.58 3.71 -17.46
C ALA A 21 29.11 5.11 -17.03
N VAL A 22 30.04 5.99 -16.64
CA VAL A 22 29.73 7.38 -16.27
C VAL A 22 29.16 8.16 -17.46
N THR A 23 29.69 7.94 -18.67
CA THR A 23 29.22 8.62 -19.88
C THR A 23 27.80 8.20 -20.24
N ILE A 24 27.47 6.91 -20.11
CA ILE A 24 26.11 6.39 -20.36
C ILE A 24 25.11 6.96 -19.34
N LEU A 25 25.48 7.02 -18.05
CA LEU A 25 24.65 7.61 -16.99
C LEU A 25 24.36 9.09 -17.22
N LEU A 26 25.36 9.85 -17.69
CA LEU A 26 25.17 11.27 -18.03
C LEU A 26 24.26 11.46 -19.25
N ALA A 27 24.41 10.63 -20.28
CA ALA A 27 23.55 10.68 -21.46
C ALA A 27 22.09 10.37 -21.11
N LEU A 28 21.84 9.33 -20.31
CA LEU A 28 20.49 8.97 -19.85
C LEU A 28 19.86 10.06 -18.99
N SER A 29 20.65 10.74 -18.15
CA SER A 29 20.18 11.86 -17.34
C SER A 29 19.79 13.07 -18.20
N LEU A 30 20.50 13.32 -19.31
CA LEU A 30 20.16 14.41 -20.22
C LEU A 30 18.86 14.16 -21.01
N LEU A 31 18.58 12.90 -21.38
CA LEU A 31 17.35 12.54 -22.09
C LEU A 31 16.09 12.76 -21.24
N SER A 32 16.17 12.60 -19.91
CA SER A 32 15.04 12.84 -19.01
C SER A 32 14.64 14.32 -18.87
N ILE A 33 15.51 15.27 -19.24
CA ILE A 33 15.25 16.71 -19.09
C ILE A 33 14.54 17.29 -20.33
N LEU A 34 14.63 16.62 -21.48
CA LEU A 34 14.15 17.15 -22.77
C LEU A 34 12.80 16.59 -23.24
N GLY A 35 12.16 15.68 -22.47
CA GLY A 35 10.96 14.94 -22.88
C GLY A 35 9.63 15.41 -22.28
N GLY A 36 9.47 16.70 -21.96
CA GLY A 36 8.21 17.26 -21.47
C GLY A 36 7.43 17.95 -22.59
N ASP A 37 6.69 17.19 -23.40
CA ASP A 37 5.71 17.75 -24.33
C ASP A 37 4.45 18.14 -23.54
N GLU A 38 4.24 19.45 -23.38
CA GLU A 38 2.98 20.03 -22.88
C GLU A 38 1.91 19.90 -23.96
N GLU A 39 0.89 19.06 -23.75
CA GLU A 39 -0.32 19.09 -24.56
C GLU A 39 -1.16 20.35 -24.23
N PRO A 40 -1.70 21.05 -25.24
CA PRO A 40 -2.50 22.24 -25.01
C PRO A 40 -3.90 21.88 -24.51
N VAL A 41 -4.30 22.50 -23.40
CA VAL A 41 -5.66 22.42 -22.87
C VAL A 41 -6.62 23.16 -23.80
N GLU A 42 -7.53 22.41 -24.43
CA GLU A 42 -8.63 22.94 -25.23
C GLU A 42 -9.64 23.64 -24.31
N GLN A 43 -9.73 24.96 -24.47
CA GLN A 43 -10.54 25.88 -23.68
C GLN A 43 -11.97 25.90 -24.24
N ALA A 44 -12.91 25.27 -23.53
CA ALA A 44 -14.33 25.32 -23.89
C ALA A 44 -14.97 26.64 -23.42
N ASP A 45 -15.55 27.37 -24.37
CA ASP A 45 -16.27 28.64 -24.20
C ASP A 45 -17.65 28.47 -23.50
N PRO A 46 -18.25 29.56 -22.98
CA PRO A 46 -19.31 29.52 -21.99
C PRO A 46 -20.75 29.43 -22.56
N SER A 47 -21.61 28.86 -21.71
CA SER A 47 -23.07 28.79 -21.78
C SER A 47 -23.79 30.02 -22.34
N PRO A 48 -24.91 29.84 -23.06
CA PRO A 48 -25.94 30.87 -23.19
C PRO A 48 -27.08 30.68 -22.19
N THR A 49 -27.39 31.78 -21.51
CA THR A 49 -28.62 32.07 -20.77
C THR A 49 -29.86 31.94 -21.65
N GLY A 50 -30.90 31.26 -21.17
CA GLY A 50 -32.18 31.15 -21.88
C GLY A 50 -33.37 30.75 -21.01
N SER A 51 -34.03 31.76 -20.46
CA SER A 51 -35.48 31.92 -20.25
C SER A 51 -36.36 30.78 -19.70
N ARG A 52 -36.75 31.01 -18.45
CA ARG A 52 -38.08 30.82 -17.83
C ARG A 52 -39.28 30.88 -18.80
N GLU A 53 -40.09 29.82 -18.83
CA GLU A 53 -41.56 29.87 -18.94
C GLU A 53 -42.19 28.69 -18.15
N THR A 54 -43.36 28.93 -17.57
CA THR A 54 -44.24 28.01 -16.82
C THR A 54 -45.65 28.57 -17.02
N PRO A 55 -46.75 27.81 -16.85
CA PRO A 55 -47.10 26.43 -17.25
C PRO A 55 -48.26 26.44 -18.27
N THR A 56 -48.64 25.29 -18.85
CA THR A 56 -49.98 25.12 -19.45
C THR A 56 -50.57 23.78 -19.06
N ASP A 57 -51.71 23.92 -18.40
CA ASP A 57 -52.69 22.93 -17.98
C ASP A 57 -53.47 22.43 -19.20
N VAL A 58 -53.53 21.11 -19.42
CA VAL A 58 -54.53 20.47 -20.31
C VAL A 58 -54.96 19.12 -19.73
N ALA A 59 -56.12 19.17 -19.09
CA ALA A 59 -57.27 18.27 -19.23
C ALA A 59 -57.07 16.86 -19.86
N ALA A 60 -57.33 15.88 -18.99
CA ALA A 60 -58.20 14.70 -19.18
C ALA A 60 -58.33 14.07 -20.57
N GLU A 61 -57.92 12.78 -20.66
CA GLU A 61 -58.74 11.72 -21.28
C GLU A 61 -58.34 10.36 -20.68
N GLN A 62 -59.32 9.66 -20.09
CA GLN A 62 -59.20 8.28 -19.64
C GLN A 62 -59.36 7.34 -20.84
N PRO A 63 -58.54 6.28 -20.97
CA PRO A 63 -58.94 5.08 -21.66
C PRO A 63 -59.38 4.00 -20.65
N THR A 64 -60.59 3.52 -20.93
CA THR A 64 -61.29 2.34 -20.45
C THR A 64 -60.43 1.13 -20.08
N GLU A 65 -60.84 0.54 -18.96
CA GLU A 65 -60.47 -0.77 -18.43
C GLU A 65 -60.56 -1.89 -19.48
N SER A 66 -59.50 -2.69 -19.57
CA SER A 66 -59.54 -4.02 -20.17
C SER A 66 -58.88 -4.99 -19.18
N SER A 67 -59.71 -5.67 -18.40
CA SER A 67 -59.31 -6.69 -17.44
C SER A 67 -58.66 -7.87 -18.15
N ALA A 68 -57.32 -7.91 -18.15
CA ALA A 68 -56.56 -9.12 -18.40
C ALA A 68 -56.42 -9.89 -17.06
N PRO A 69 -56.51 -11.24 -17.06
CA PRO A 69 -56.35 -12.02 -15.84
C PRO A 69 -54.92 -11.86 -15.30
N THR A 70 -54.81 -11.45 -14.04
CA THR A 70 -53.60 -11.45 -13.23
C THR A 70 -52.93 -12.83 -13.29
N PRO A 71 -51.71 -12.98 -13.85
CA PRO A 71 -50.94 -14.19 -13.63
C PRO A 71 -50.64 -14.29 -12.12
N ALA A 72 -50.81 -15.48 -11.56
CA ALA A 72 -50.46 -15.77 -10.17
C ALA A 72 -49.04 -15.26 -9.87
N PRO A 73 -48.78 -14.73 -8.66
CA PRO A 73 -47.44 -14.33 -8.29
C PRO A 73 -46.54 -15.56 -8.41
N THR A 74 -45.61 -15.51 -9.37
CA THR A 74 -44.43 -16.34 -9.34
C THR A 74 -43.78 -16.06 -8.00
N GLU A 75 -43.68 -17.08 -7.15
CA GLU A 75 -42.83 -17.05 -5.95
C GLU A 75 -41.43 -16.67 -6.45
N GLU A 76 -41.07 -15.39 -6.34
CA GLU A 76 -39.69 -14.95 -6.42
C GLU A 76 -38.97 -15.72 -5.30
N GLU A 77 -38.20 -16.73 -5.70
CA GLU A 77 -37.24 -17.38 -4.82
C GLU A 77 -36.44 -16.26 -4.16
N SER A 78 -36.70 -16.06 -2.86
CA SER A 78 -35.94 -15.12 -2.06
C SER A 78 -34.46 -15.43 -2.24
N PRO A 79 -33.59 -14.43 -2.50
CA PRO A 79 -32.17 -14.67 -2.65
C PRO A 79 -31.68 -15.44 -1.43
N THR A 80 -31.24 -16.68 -1.63
CA THR A 80 -30.66 -17.49 -0.58
C THR A 80 -29.49 -16.70 0.00
N GLU A 81 -29.63 -16.23 1.23
CA GLU A 81 -28.54 -15.58 1.96
C GLU A 81 -27.34 -16.53 1.94
N PRO A 82 -26.15 -16.09 1.46
CA PRO A 82 -25.01 -16.99 1.34
C PRO A 82 -24.67 -17.53 2.73
N THR A 83 -24.65 -18.85 2.86
CA THR A 83 -24.25 -19.53 4.09
C THR A 83 -22.89 -18.98 4.57
N PRO A 84 -22.77 -18.52 5.82
CA PRO A 84 -21.49 -18.03 6.35
C PRO A 84 -20.40 -19.08 6.19
N VAL A 85 -19.30 -18.72 5.54
CA VAL A 85 -18.12 -19.59 5.44
C VAL A 85 -17.58 -19.79 6.86
N ALA A 86 -17.43 -21.04 7.29
CA ALA A 86 -16.87 -21.35 8.60
C ALA A 86 -15.42 -20.84 8.68
N GLN A 87 -15.06 -20.25 9.81
CA GLN A 87 -13.70 -19.78 10.04
C GLN A 87 -12.70 -20.94 9.99
N PRO A 88 -11.52 -20.74 9.42
CA PRO A 88 -10.45 -21.73 9.43
C PRO A 88 -9.94 -21.99 10.84
N GLY A 89 -9.59 -23.25 11.13
CA GLY A 89 -8.97 -23.64 12.39
C GLY A 89 -7.45 -23.47 12.41
N GLU A 90 -6.84 -23.64 13.58
CA GLU A 90 -5.38 -23.55 13.78
C GLU A 90 -4.60 -24.53 12.89
N ASP A 91 -5.14 -25.74 12.66
CA ASP A 91 -4.52 -26.74 11.78
C ASP A 91 -4.39 -26.23 10.32
N SER A 92 -5.38 -25.46 9.85
CA SER A 92 -5.34 -24.86 8.51
C SER A 92 -4.26 -23.78 8.41
N VAL A 93 -4.09 -23.00 9.48
CA VAL A 93 -3.02 -21.99 9.60
C VAL A 93 -1.65 -22.67 9.60
N ALA A 94 -1.48 -23.74 10.38
CA ALA A 94 -0.24 -24.52 10.44
C ALA A 94 0.11 -25.14 9.09
N ALA A 95 -0.86 -25.73 8.38
CA ALA A 95 -0.65 -26.30 7.05
C ALA A 95 -0.21 -25.24 6.02
N PHE A 96 -0.77 -24.02 6.10
CA PHE A 96 -0.33 -22.91 5.25
C PHE A 96 1.12 -22.50 5.55
N ALA A 97 1.47 -22.37 6.83
CA ALA A 97 2.82 -22.06 7.27
C ALA A 97 3.83 -23.11 6.82
N GLU A 98 3.51 -24.40 6.94
CA GLU A 98 4.37 -25.50 6.48
C GLU A 98 4.61 -25.41 4.96
N THR A 99 3.56 -25.16 4.19
CA THR A 99 3.64 -25.05 2.72
C THR A 99 4.51 -23.87 2.27
N HIS A 100 4.60 -22.81 3.07
CA HIS A 100 5.28 -21.56 2.69
C HIS A 100 6.58 -21.32 3.46
N GLY A 101 6.98 -22.28 4.29
CA GLY A 101 8.21 -22.27 5.05
C GLY A 101 8.15 -21.36 6.30
N PRO A 102 9.21 -21.41 7.12
CA PRO A 102 9.23 -20.76 8.43
C PRO A 102 9.02 -19.25 8.33
N ALA A 103 8.26 -18.71 9.27
CA ALA A 103 7.97 -17.29 9.41
C ALA A 103 8.40 -16.81 10.80
N ASP A 104 8.83 -15.54 10.88
CA ASP A 104 9.15 -14.89 12.15
C ASP A 104 7.84 -14.57 12.92
N HIS A 105 6.78 -14.26 12.18
CA HIS A 105 5.43 -14.03 12.71
C HIS A 105 4.38 -14.73 11.84
N THR A 106 3.36 -15.27 12.49
CA THR A 106 2.13 -15.76 11.87
C THR A 106 0.95 -15.09 12.57
N VAL A 107 0.14 -14.34 11.83
CA VAL A 107 -1.05 -13.67 12.37
C VAL A 107 -2.27 -14.00 11.52
N THR A 108 -3.45 -13.98 12.14
CA THR A 108 -4.73 -14.15 11.47
C THR A 108 -5.64 -12.95 11.71
N GLY A 109 -6.50 -12.66 10.74
CA GLY A 109 -7.50 -11.60 10.84
C GLY A 109 -8.10 -11.27 9.48
N ASP A 110 -9.33 -10.75 9.47
CA ASP A 110 -10.03 -10.29 8.27
C ASP A 110 -9.35 -9.04 7.67
N VAL A 111 -8.55 -9.23 6.63
CA VAL A 111 -7.87 -8.20 5.83
C VAL A 111 -8.69 -7.86 4.58
N THR A 112 -9.45 -8.82 4.03
CA THR A 112 -10.23 -8.63 2.79
C THR A 112 -11.63 -8.06 3.02
N GLY A 113 -12.06 -7.92 4.27
CA GLY A 113 -13.34 -7.36 4.70
C GLY A 113 -14.53 -8.27 4.39
N ASP A 114 -14.30 -9.58 4.23
CA ASP A 114 -15.35 -10.56 3.91
C ASP A 114 -15.85 -11.34 5.15
N GLY A 115 -15.32 -11.01 6.33
CA GLY A 115 -15.67 -11.66 7.58
C GLY A 115 -15.00 -13.02 7.78
N VAL A 116 -14.08 -13.43 6.91
CA VAL A 116 -13.26 -14.64 7.04
C VAL A 116 -11.82 -14.25 7.26
N ASP A 117 -11.21 -14.78 8.32
CA ASP A 117 -9.83 -14.43 8.62
C ASP A 117 -8.87 -14.91 7.52
N GLU A 118 -8.02 -13.99 7.07
CA GLU A 118 -6.81 -14.33 6.34
C GLU A 118 -5.71 -14.81 7.29
N VAL A 119 -4.74 -15.56 6.76
CA VAL A 119 -3.47 -15.85 7.42
C VAL A 119 -2.35 -15.04 6.78
N VAL A 120 -1.49 -14.45 7.61
CA VAL A 120 -0.33 -13.68 7.17
C VAL A 120 0.92 -14.26 7.80
N LEU A 121 1.88 -14.60 6.95
CA LEU A 121 3.22 -15.01 7.35
C LEU A 121 4.17 -13.85 7.07
N ALA A 122 4.88 -13.35 8.09
CA ALA A 122 5.91 -12.32 7.92
C ALA A 122 7.30 -12.88 8.27
N ARG A 123 8.31 -12.50 7.48
CA ARG A 123 9.70 -12.91 7.71
C ARG A 123 10.71 -11.94 7.11
N VAL A 124 11.95 -12.00 7.53
CA VAL A 124 13.06 -11.36 6.81
C VAL A 124 13.52 -12.23 5.64
N ARG A 125 13.66 -11.63 4.45
CA ARG A 125 14.24 -12.27 3.25
C ARG A 125 14.91 -11.23 2.35
N ASP A 126 16.15 -11.52 1.95
CA ASP A 126 16.95 -10.63 1.09
C ASP A 126 17.03 -9.20 1.65
N ASP A 127 17.31 -9.09 2.97
CA ASP A 127 17.41 -7.84 3.74
C ASP A 127 16.14 -6.96 3.75
N THR A 128 14.98 -7.55 3.43
CA THR A 128 13.67 -6.89 3.47
C THR A 128 12.66 -7.73 4.25
N THR A 129 11.62 -7.09 4.76
CA THR A 129 10.46 -7.83 5.23
C THR A 129 9.72 -8.43 4.05
N GLN A 130 9.28 -9.68 4.17
CA GLN A 130 8.43 -10.35 3.21
C GLN A 130 7.16 -10.81 3.91
N ILE A 131 6.02 -10.52 3.30
CA ILE A 131 4.74 -11.08 3.72
C ILE A 131 4.22 -12.09 2.69
N ILE A 132 3.48 -13.08 3.19
CA ILE A 132 2.68 -13.99 2.37
C ILE A 132 1.29 -14.06 2.99
N VAL A 133 0.27 -13.72 2.21
CA VAL A 133 -1.13 -13.70 2.66
C VAL A 133 -1.88 -14.86 2.03
N GLY A 134 -2.57 -15.64 2.86
CA GLY A 134 -3.46 -16.71 2.47
C GLY A 134 -4.91 -16.34 2.74
N ARG A 135 -5.78 -16.55 1.76
CA ARG A 135 -7.24 -16.43 1.90
C ARG A 135 -7.87 -17.81 1.97
N TRP A 136 -8.82 -17.99 2.86
CA TRP A 136 -9.55 -19.24 3.01
C TRP A 136 -10.51 -19.44 1.84
N ASP A 137 -10.45 -20.60 1.17
CA ASP A 137 -11.37 -20.95 0.07
C ASP A 137 -12.54 -21.85 0.51
N GLY A 138 -12.68 -22.08 1.82
CA GLY A 138 -13.65 -23.03 2.39
C GLY A 138 -13.04 -24.40 2.74
N ALA A 139 -11.83 -24.71 2.26
CA ALA A 139 -11.15 -25.98 2.54
C ALA A 139 -9.67 -25.82 2.89
N VAL A 140 -8.96 -24.91 2.22
CA VAL A 140 -7.55 -24.61 2.47
C VAL A 140 -7.27 -23.12 2.31
N TYR A 141 -6.19 -22.65 2.91
CA TYR A 141 -5.67 -21.33 2.58
C TYR A 141 -5.00 -21.34 1.20
N ARG A 142 -5.40 -20.41 0.34
CA ARG A 142 -4.78 -20.12 -0.95
C ARG A 142 -3.99 -18.83 -0.86
N ARG A 143 -2.74 -18.84 -1.30
CA ARG A 143 -1.93 -17.63 -1.34
C ARG A 143 -2.53 -16.62 -2.32
N ILE A 144 -2.91 -15.46 -1.79
CA ILE A 144 -3.43 -14.32 -2.57
C ILE A 144 -2.41 -13.21 -2.74
N LEU A 145 -1.42 -13.11 -1.85
CA LEU A 145 -0.35 -12.12 -1.95
C LEU A 145 1.00 -12.71 -1.50
N ARG A 146 2.06 -12.31 -2.18
CA ARG A 146 3.44 -12.39 -1.71
C ARG A 146 4.08 -11.06 -2.06
N ASP A 147 4.49 -10.31 -1.05
CA ASP A 147 5.01 -8.96 -1.25
C ASP A 147 6.17 -8.64 -0.29
N GLN A 148 6.92 -7.59 -0.61
CA GLN A 148 8.07 -7.10 0.16
C GLN A 148 7.74 -5.78 0.85
N GLY A 149 8.19 -5.61 2.08
CA GLY A 149 8.15 -4.36 2.83
C GLY A 149 9.48 -3.61 2.73
N GLY A 150 9.77 -2.82 3.76
CA GLY A 150 11.02 -2.10 3.88
C GLY A 150 12.19 -3.00 4.23
N SER A 151 13.40 -2.41 4.17
CA SER A 151 14.62 -3.06 4.67
C SER A 151 14.43 -3.55 6.10
N ALA A 152 14.96 -4.73 6.43
CA ALA A 152 14.76 -5.34 7.74
C ALA A 152 15.93 -6.25 8.12
N GLU A 153 16.45 -6.05 9.33
CA GLU A 153 17.31 -7.01 10.03
C GLU A 153 16.48 -8.02 10.83
N ALA A 154 15.34 -7.56 11.37
CA ALA A 154 14.35 -8.36 12.07
C ALA A 154 12.96 -7.77 11.89
N VAL A 155 11.93 -8.63 11.86
CA VAL A 155 10.53 -8.20 12.01
C VAL A 155 10.20 -8.22 13.49
N GLU A 156 10.01 -7.05 14.10
CA GLU A 156 9.70 -6.89 15.53
C GLU A 156 8.22 -7.11 15.84
N ARG A 157 7.35 -6.70 14.91
CA ARG A 157 5.91 -6.89 15.01
C ARG A 157 5.32 -7.18 13.64
N CYS A 158 4.38 -8.10 13.60
CA CYS A 158 3.37 -8.18 12.55
C CYS A 158 1.99 -8.20 13.22
N GLU A 159 1.04 -7.40 12.74
CA GLU A 159 -0.33 -7.40 13.25
C GLU A 159 -1.34 -7.05 12.15
N ILE A 160 -2.59 -7.42 12.39
CA ILE A 160 -3.74 -7.00 11.58
C ILE A 160 -4.63 -6.11 12.44
N ARG A 161 -4.86 -4.86 12.02
CA ARG A 161 -5.72 -3.91 12.73
C ARG A 161 -6.24 -2.83 11.79
N ASP A 162 -7.49 -2.39 11.99
CA ASP A 162 -8.07 -1.23 11.29
C ASP A 162 -7.37 0.07 11.74
N TYR A 163 -6.49 0.57 10.88
CA TYR A 163 -5.78 1.83 11.04
C TYR A 163 -6.35 2.93 10.16
N ASN A 164 -7.06 2.63 9.09
CA ASN A 164 -7.46 3.65 8.12
C ASN A 164 -8.99 3.83 7.94
N GLY A 165 -9.80 3.01 8.61
CA GLY A 165 -11.26 3.01 8.58
C GLY A 165 -11.88 2.33 7.36
N VAL A 166 -11.10 1.68 6.50
CA VAL A 166 -11.59 0.82 5.42
C VAL A 166 -11.98 -0.54 6.02
N PRO A 167 -13.12 -1.14 5.63
CA PRO A 167 -13.45 -2.50 6.09
C PRO A 167 -12.36 -3.52 5.73
N GLY A 168 -12.01 -4.36 6.71
CA GLY A 168 -10.79 -5.16 6.74
C GLY A 168 -9.70 -4.48 7.57
N GLY A 169 -8.84 -5.26 8.22
CA GLY A 169 -7.69 -4.74 8.93
C GLY A 169 -6.51 -4.48 8.00
N GLU A 170 -5.64 -3.54 8.36
CA GLU A 170 -4.33 -3.40 7.73
C GLU A 170 -3.34 -4.38 8.32
N ILE A 171 -2.57 -5.04 7.46
CA ILE A 171 -1.36 -5.75 7.84
C ILE A 171 -0.27 -4.71 8.06
N VAL A 172 0.27 -4.66 9.26
CA VAL A 172 1.38 -3.78 9.62
C VAL A 172 2.56 -4.62 10.04
N THR A 173 3.71 -4.39 9.40
CA THR A 173 4.99 -4.87 9.91
C THR A 173 5.77 -3.71 10.48
N GLU A 174 6.37 -3.92 11.64
CA GLU A 174 7.43 -3.06 12.17
C GLU A 174 8.73 -3.84 12.20
N GLN A 175 9.78 -3.29 11.60
CA GLN A 175 11.06 -3.94 11.43
C GLN A 175 12.20 -3.09 12.00
N THR A 176 13.23 -3.76 12.52
CA THR A 176 14.50 -3.14 12.92
C THR A 176 15.41 -2.98 11.71
N VAL A 177 16.05 -1.82 11.55
CA VAL A 177 16.90 -1.44 10.42
C VAL A 177 18.13 -0.71 10.92
N GLY A 178 19.33 -1.27 10.77
CA GLY A 178 20.52 -0.70 11.36
C GLY A 178 20.50 -0.74 12.90
N GLY A 179 21.53 -0.17 13.52
CA GLY A 179 21.75 -0.35 14.96
C GLY A 179 20.64 0.12 15.90
N GLN A 180 19.78 1.06 15.48
CA GLN A 180 18.64 1.58 16.28
C GLN A 180 17.41 1.94 15.42
N GLY A 181 17.44 1.67 14.11
CA GLY A 181 16.40 2.13 13.20
C GLY A 181 15.16 1.27 13.22
N ARG A 182 14.02 1.92 12.95
CA ARG A 182 12.73 1.24 12.80
C ARG A 182 12.06 1.66 11.50
N SER A 183 11.33 0.74 10.90
CA SER A 183 10.57 0.97 9.68
C SER A 183 9.21 0.31 9.80
N ILE A 184 8.18 0.92 9.24
CA ILE A 184 6.84 0.35 9.08
C ILE A 184 6.55 0.13 7.59
N SER A 185 5.96 -1.02 7.30
CA SER A 185 5.29 -1.32 6.02
C SER A 185 3.82 -1.64 6.30
N VAL A 186 2.94 -1.17 5.41
CA VAL A 186 1.48 -1.31 5.57
C VAL A 186 0.89 -1.90 4.30
N TRP A 187 0.09 -2.94 4.47
CA TRP A 187 -0.79 -3.47 3.43
C TRP A 187 -2.23 -3.39 3.92
N GLY A 188 -3.16 -3.21 3.01
CA GLY A 188 -4.58 -3.28 3.33
C GLY A 188 -5.41 -3.38 2.07
N ARG A 189 -6.71 -3.26 2.23
CA ARG A 189 -7.65 -3.48 1.13
C ARG A 189 -7.74 -2.28 0.20
N ALA A 190 -7.50 -2.52 -1.09
CA ALA A 190 -7.76 -1.56 -2.16
C ALA A 190 -8.37 -2.29 -3.36
N ALA A 191 -9.45 -1.75 -3.94
CA ALA A 191 -10.17 -2.36 -5.07
C ALA A 191 -10.52 -3.85 -4.90
N GLY A 192 -10.77 -4.30 -3.66
CA GLY A 192 -11.08 -5.70 -3.34
C GLY A 192 -9.90 -6.65 -3.31
N GLN A 193 -8.66 -6.14 -3.38
CA GLN A 193 -7.42 -6.90 -3.25
C GLN A 193 -6.63 -6.41 -2.03
N VAL A 194 -5.75 -7.27 -1.52
CA VAL A 194 -4.74 -6.86 -0.53
C VAL A 194 -3.58 -6.23 -1.29
N GLU A 195 -3.34 -4.96 -1.03
CA GLU A 195 -2.31 -4.18 -1.72
C GLU A 195 -1.44 -3.43 -0.71
N ARG A 196 -0.20 -3.14 -1.11
CA ARG A 196 0.67 -2.28 -0.33
C ARG A 196 0.15 -0.86 -0.33
N GLN A 197 0.04 -0.27 0.85
CA GLN A 197 -0.37 1.13 0.98
C GLN A 197 0.83 2.04 0.78
N THR A 198 0.64 3.12 0.03
CA THR A 198 1.70 4.03 -0.37
C THR A 198 1.50 5.44 0.21
N ALA A 199 2.62 6.15 0.37
CA ALA A 199 2.64 7.57 0.68
C ALA A 199 3.79 8.24 -0.09
N GLN A 200 3.76 9.57 -0.17
CA GLN A 200 4.81 10.34 -0.83
C GLN A 200 5.25 11.49 0.07
N GLY A 201 6.56 11.75 0.10
CA GLY A 201 7.17 12.85 0.84
C GLY A 201 7.64 12.46 2.25
N GLY A 202 8.54 13.27 2.80
CA GLY A 202 9.12 13.04 4.11
C GLY A 202 9.93 11.74 4.20
N CYS A 203 9.87 11.06 5.35
CA CYS A 203 10.52 9.77 5.60
C CYS A 203 9.90 8.57 4.85
N TRP A 204 8.98 8.74 3.90
CA TRP A 204 8.31 7.64 3.18
C TRP A 204 8.77 7.63 1.72
N ASP A 205 9.32 6.51 1.27
CA ASP A 205 10.01 6.38 -0.04
C ASP A 205 9.09 6.03 -1.22
N GLY A 206 7.78 5.99 -0.96
CA GLY A 206 6.75 5.41 -1.79
C GLY A 206 6.03 4.26 -1.08
N PHE A 207 6.76 3.35 -0.43
CA PHE A 207 6.24 2.05 -0.02
C PHE A 207 6.40 1.74 1.47
N HIS A 208 7.37 2.35 2.15
CA HIS A 208 7.60 2.18 3.58
C HIS A 208 8.28 3.41 4.18
N THR A 209 8.27 3.49 5.51
CA THR A 209 8.98 4.57 6.22
C THR A 209 10.46 4.22 6.42
N TYR A 210 11.36 5.17 6.19
CA TYR A 210 12.74 5.20 6.70
C TYR A 210 12.79 6.08 7.96
N GLY A 211 12.19 5.59 9.04
CA GLY A 211 12.05 6.32 10.31
C GLY A 211 13.04 5.85 11.37
N VAL A 212 14.35 5.97 11.12
CA VAL A 212 15.44 5.30 11.85
C VAL A 212 15.60 5.63 13.34
N ASN A 213 14.74 6.43 13.96
CA ASN A 213 14.81 6.70 15.41
C ASN A 213 13.43 6.72 16.10
N GLY A 214 12.35 6.44 15.37
CA GLY A 214 11.00 6.45 15.95
C GLY A 214 9.92 6.43 14.89
N VAL A 215 9.28 5.28 14.71
CA VAL A 215 8.10 5.11 13.87
C VAL A 215 6.93 4.66 14.73
N SER A 216 5.72 5.13 14.39
CA SER A 216 4.48 4.76 15.07
C SER A 216 3.32 4.84 14.10
N ILE A 217 2.33 3.98 14.30
CA ILE A 217 1.07 3.98 13.57
C ILE A 217 -0.10 3.96 14.56
N ASP A 218 -1.06 4.86 14.33
CA ASP A 218 -2.31 5.01 15.05
C ASP A 218 -3.46 5.12 14.02
N ARG A 219 -4.71 5.08 14.49
CA ARG A 219 -5.87 5.26 13.61
C ARG A 219 -5.80 6.60 12.86
N GLY A 220 -5.71 6.51 11.54
CA GLY A 220 -5.65 7.61 10.59
C GLY A 220 -4.32 8.35 10.57
N ARG A 221 -3.28 7.87 11.26
CA ARG A 221 -2.01 8.59 11.42
C ARG A 221 -0.79 7.67 11.47
N ILE A 222 0.21 7.98 10.66
CA ILE A 222 1.57 7.43 10.81
C ILE A 222 2.51 8.58 11.17
N SER A 223 3.45 8.34 12.07
CA SER A 223 4.52 9.30 12.36
C SER A 223 5.89 8.62 12.29
N ALA A 224 6.86 9.24 11.63
CA ALA A 224 8.20 8.72 11.44
C ALA A 224 9.26 9.81 11.68
N THR A 225 10.36 9.48 12.36
CA THR A 225 11.51 10.36 12.54
C THR A 225 12.59 10.05 11.51
N CYS A 226 12.91 11.00 10.61
CA CYS A 226 13.88 10.80 9.53
C CYS A 226 15.33 10.85 10.05
N ASP A 227 16.23 10.07 9.44
CA ASP A 227 17.68 10.16 9.68
C ASP A 227 18.28 11.46 9.13
N ALA A 228 17.67 11.99 8.07
CA ALA A 228 18.19 13.13 7.31
C ALA A 228 17.68 14.47 7.87
N SER A 229 18.10 14.85 9.08
CA SER A 229 18.14 16.28 9.38
C SER A 229 19.52 16.79 8.96
N ALA A 230 19.61 17.42 7.78
CA ALA A 230 20.76 18.25 7.38
C ALA A 230 20.95 19.50 8.27
N PHE A 231 20.25 19.55 9.40
CA PHE A 231 20.30 20.61 10.39
C PHE A 231 21.34 20.27 11.46
N PRO A 232 22.29 21.18 11.75
CA PRO A 232 23.22 20.99 12.85
C PRO A 232 22.46 21.04 14.19
N GLY A 233 22.52 19.95 14.97
CA GLY A 233 22.12 19.90 16.37
C GLY A 233 20.64 19.60 16.63
N ASP A 234 20.40 18.44 17.25
CA ASP A 234 19.33 18.08 18.20
C ASP A 234 17.84 18.21 17.81
N VAL A 235 17.46 18.83 16.69
CA VAL A 235 16.05 18.90 16.27
C VAL A 235 15.69 17.67 15.42
N GLN A 236 15.33 16.58 16.08
CA GLN A 236 14.68 15.46 15.39
C GLN A 236 13.35 15.96 14.80
N THR A 237 13.26 15.88 13.47
CA THR A 237 12.06 16.18 12.72
C THR A 237 11.22 14.93 12.59
N ARG A 238 9.93 15.03 12.93
CA ARG A 238 8.95 13.95 12.82
C ARG A 238 7.98 14.26 11.70
N ASP A 239 8.00 13.44 10.67
CA ASP A 239 7.04 13.50 9.59
C ASP A 239 5.76 12.78 9.97
N VAL A 240 4.64 13.39 9.60
CA VAL A 240 3.31 12.88 9.89
C VAL A 240 2.57 12.64 8.60
N TYR A 241 2.00 11.44 8.48
CA TYR A 241 1.13 11.02 7.40
C TYR A 241 -0.28 10.85 7.93
N ARG A 242 -1.27 11.25 7.13
CA ARG A 242 -2.69 11.07 7.44
C ARG A 242 -3.37 10.29 6.34
N TRP A 243 -4.25 9.38 6.73
CA TRP A 243 -5.09 8.69 5.77
C TRP A 243 -6.14 9.66 5.22
N SER A 244 -6.20 9.80 3.89
CA SER A 244 -7.24 10.60 3.22
C SER A 244 -7.39 10.17 1.77
N SER A 245 -8.63 10.15 1.28
CA SER A 245 -8.94 9.77 -0.11
C SER A 245 -8.33 8.43 -0.53
N GLY A 246 -8.37 7.42 0.36
CA GLY A 246 -7.89 6.07 0.07
C GLY A 246 -6.37 5.89 0.04
N ARG A 247 -5.59 6.85 0.54
CA ARG A 247 -4.12 6.72 0.65
C ARG A 247 -3.54 7.47 1.84
N TRP A 248 -2.33 7.11 2.24
CA TRP A 248 -1.54 7.89 3.17
C TRP A 248 -1.00 9.14 2.47
N ARG A 249 -1.18 10.30 3.09
CA ARG A 249 -0.66 11.58 2.58
C ARG A 249 0.25 12.21 3.61
N TYR A 250 1.44 12.63 3.17
CA TYR A 250 2.30 13.47 3.98
C TYR A 250 1.55 14.77 4.32
N ALA A 251 1.48 15.07 5.61
CA ALA A 251 0.74 16.21 6.13
C ALA A 251 1.68 17.36 6.52
N ARG A 252 2.74 17.05 7.28
CA ARG A 252 3.73 18.02 7.75
C ARG A 252 4.92 17.35 8.42
N THR A 253 6.01 18.09 8.50
CA THR A 253 7.09 17.87 9.48
C THR A 253 6.77 18.63 10.77
N VAL A 254 6.93 17.97 11.91
CA VAL A 254 6.86 18.58 13.24
C VAL A 254 8.26 18.54 13.83
N SER A 255 8.81 19.70 14.21
CA SER A 255 10.01 19.75 15.03
C SER A 255 9.65 19.30 16.44
N ASN A 256 10.39 18.34 17.00
CA ASN A 256 10.37 18.14 18.45
C ASN A 256 11.09 19.34 19.08
N GLY A 257 10.35 20.43 19.29
CA GLY A 257 10.84 21.57 20.07
C GLY A 257 10.98 21.17 21.53
N VAL A 258 12.12 21.49 22.13
CA VAL A 258 12.29 21.57 23.59
C VAL A 258 11.33 22.60 24.17
#